data_AF-A0A8J5MK96-F1
#
_entry.id   AF-A0A8J5MK96-F1
#
_cell.length_a   1.000
_cell.length_b   1.000
_cell.length_c   1.000
_cell.angle_alpha   90.00
_cell.angle_beta   90.00
_cell.angle_gamma   90.00
#
_symmetry.space_group_name_H-M   'P 1'
#
loop_
_entity.id
_entity.type
_entity.pdbx_description
1 polymer ?
#
loop_
_entity_poly.entity_id
_entity_poly.type
_entity_poly.pdbx_seq_one_letter_code
_entity_poly.pdbx_strand_id
1 'polypeptide(L)'
;GRAKKTKKKKKKKKKKKKKKKKKKKKKKKLEIKSFLVSCSASTRSSFSIMYRAATVILVMALATLTLAKFAWELPIDYELSLSSPLDTSFTCEGRSYGYYADVDNNCEIFHVCLPVADASGTVVITLQYTFTCGNQTILSQDTATCKFREDAFPCDQAPTLYDVVNEEFGRIPEPLE
;
A
#
# COMPACT_ATOMS: atom_id res chain seq x y z
N GLY A 1 -16.82 70.81 -62.99
CA GLY A 1 -16.36 70.29 -61.66
C GLY A 1 -16.80 68.86 -61.34
N ARG A 2 -16.54 67.88 -62.24
CA ARG A 2 -17.04 66.49 -62.19
C ARG A 2 -16.12 65.52 -61.42
N ALA A 3 -14.84 65.87 -61.20
CA ALA A 3 -13.84 65.04 -60.53
C ALA A 3 -13.90 65.05 -58.97
N LYS A 4 -14.53 66.06 -58.35
CA LYS A 4 -14.67 66.15 -56.88
C LYS A 4 -15.79 65.23 -56.33
N LYS A 5 -16.83 64.91 -57.12
CA LYS A 5 -17.97 64.06 -56.69
C LYS A 5 -17.62 62.56 -56.64
N THR A 6 -16.73 62.05 -57.51
CA THR A 6 -16.32 60.63 -57.55
C THR A 6 -15.34 60.24 -56.43
N LYS A 7 -14.40 61.12 -56.05
CA LYS A 7 -13.50 60.89 -54.89
C LYS A 7 -14.26 60.83 -53.55
N LYS A 8 -15.31 61.65 -53.37
CA LYS A 8 -16.16 61.66 -52.16
C LYS A 8 -16.96 60.35 -52.01
N LYS A 9 -17.48 59.78 -53.11
CA LYS A 9 -18.20 58.48 -53.13
C LYS A 9 -17.27 57.30 -52.78
N LYS A 10 -16.05 57.24 -53.34
CA LYS A 10 -15.05 56.20 -53.02
C LYS A 10 -14.60 56.24 -51.54
N LYS A 11 -14.37 57.43 -50.96
CA LYS A 11 -13.96 57.61 -49.55
C LYS A 11 -15.07 57.17 -48.57
N LYS A 12 -16.35 57.44 -48.89
CA LYS A 12 -17.52 57.03 -48.08
C LYS A 12 -17.72 55.50 -48.08
N LYS A 13 -17.51 54.84 -49.23
CA LYS A 13 -17.60 53.36 -49.36
C LYS A 13 -16.48 52.63 -48.59
N LYS A 14 -15.25 53.18 -48.61
CA LYS A 14 -14.09 52.62 -47.87
C LYS A 14 -14.25 52.77 -46.34
N LYS A 15 -14.80 53.91 -45.86
CA LYS A 15 -15.13 54.11 -44.43
C LYS A 15 -16.24 53.15 -43.94
N LYS A 16 -17.31 52.92 -44.72
CA LYS A 16 -18.37 51.94 -44.36
C LYS A 16 -17.85 50.50 -44.26
N LYS A 17 -16.99 50.05 -45.18
CA LYS A 17 -16.34 48.72 -45.10
C LYS A 17 -15.44 48.56 -43.87
N LYS A 18 -14.63 49.58 -43.52
CA LYS A 18 -13.79 49.54 -42.30
C LYS A 18 -14.61 49.48 -41.01
N LYS A 19 -15.72 50.23 -40.89
CA LYS A 19 -16.61 50.18 -39.71
C LYS A 19 -17.29 48.82 -39.55
N LYS A 20 -17.81 48.20 -40.63
CA LYS A 20 -18.39 46.84 -40.59
C LYS A 20 -17.36 45.78 -40.16
N LYS A 21 -16.12 45.85 -40.68
CA LYS A 21 -15.04 44.91 -40.31
C LYS A 21 -14.62 45.05 -38.85
N LYS A 22 -14.58 46.28 -38.31
CA LYS A 22 -14.26 46.55 -36.89
C LYS A 22 -15.37 46.08 -35.94
N LYS A 23 -16.66 46.25 -36.32
CA LYS A 23 -17.82 45.76 -35.54
C LYS A 23 -17.88 44.22 -35.50
N LYS A 24 -17.59 43.54 -36.63
CA LYS A 24 -17.51 42.07 -36.71
C LYS A 24 -16.35 41.50 -35.88
N LYS A 25 -15.18 42.17 -35.88
CA LYS A 25 -14.02 41.77 -35.05
C LYS A 25 -14.27 41.99 -33.55
N LYS A 26 -14.99 43.05 -33.16
CA LYS A 26 -15.38 43.32 -31.76
C LYS A 26 -16.43 42.32 -31.24
N LYS A 27 -17.45 41.96 -32.04
CA LYS A 27 -18.43 40.92 -31.69
C LYS A 27 -17.75 39.55 -31.52
N LYS A 28 -16.86 39.15 -32.44
CA LYS A 28 -16.11 37.89 -32.33
C LYS A 28 -15.19 37.84 -31.11
N LYS A 29 -14.59 38.97 -30.69
CA LYS A 29 -13.75 39.05 -29.47
C LYS A 29 -14.58 38.98 -28.17
N LEU A 30 -15.85 39.40 -28.19
CA LEU A 30 -16.74 39.35 -27.03
C LEU A 30 -17.28 37.92 -26.80
N GLU A 31 -17.66 37.24 -27.88
CA GLU A 31 -18.08 35.81 -27.87
C GLU A 31 -16.95 34.90 -27.36
N ILE A 32 -15.72 35.10 -27.85
CA ILE A 32 -14.55 34.31 -27.42
C ILE A 32 -14.23 34.56 -25.93
N LYS A 33 -14.39 35.78 -25.41
CA LYS A 33 -14.18 36.06 -23.98
C LYS A 33 -15.23 35.39 -23.09
N SER A 34 -16.50 35.38 -23.51
CA SER A 34 -17.57 34.68 -22.78
C SER A 34 -17.36 33.15 -22.77
N PHE A 35 -16.87 32.59 -23.87
CA PHE A 35 -16.53 31.17 -23.96
C PHE A 35 -15.32 30.78 -23.10
N LEU A 36 -14.29 31.64 -23.03
CA LEU A 36 -13.09 31.39 -22.20
C LEU A 36 -13.36 31.51 -20.69
N VAL A 37 -14.22 32.44 -20.26
CA VAL A 37 -14.60 32.59 -18.84
C VAL A 37 -15.39 31.37 -18.33
N SER A 38 -16.26 30.79 -19.18
CA SER A 38 -17.02 29.58 -18.81
C SER A 38 -16.13 28.33 -18.75
N CYS A 39 -15.02 28.31 -19.50
CA CYS A 39 -14.06 27.20 -19.48
C CYS A 39 -13.14 27.24 -18.24
N SER A 40 -12.75 28.44 -17.76
CA SER A 40 -11.84 28.56 -16.61
C SER A 40 -12.50 28.36 -15.23
N ALA A 41 -13.83 28.47 -15.13
CA ALA A 41 -14.55 28.21 -13.87
C ALA A 41 -14.89 26.72 -13.65
N SER A 42 -15.14 25.95 -14.71
CA SER A 42 -15.52 24.53 -14.60
C SER A 42 -14.31 23.57 -14.52
N THR A 43 -13.18 23.95 -15.10
CA THR A 43 -11.96 23.11 -15.13
C THR A 43 -11.19 23.13 -13.82
N ARG A 44 -11.17 24.25 -13.07
CA ARG A 44 -10.37 24.37 -11.84
C ARG A 44 -10.87 23.49 -10.68
N SER A 45 -12.18 23.26 -10.59
CA SER A 45 -12.80 22.37 -9.59
C SER A 45 -12.55 20.89 -9.90
N SER A 46 -12.75 20.51 -11.17
CA SER A 46 -12.64 19.12 -11.62
C SER A 46 -11.21 18.58 -11.60
N PHE A 47 -10.20 19.40 -11.98
CA PHE A 47 -8.78 18.99 -11.87
C PHE A 47 -8.34 18.80 -10.41
N SER A 48 -8.88 19.60 -9.47
CA SER A 48 -8.57 19.44 -8.04
C SER A 48 -9.21 18.18 -7.44
N ILE A 49 -10.45 17.86 -7.84
CA ILE A 49 -11.15 16.64 -7.37
C ILE A 49 -10.48 15.39 -7.94
N MET A 50 -10.13 15.37 -9.23
CA MET A 50 -9.42 14.25 -9.85
C MET A 50 -8.02 14.06 -9.25
N TYR A 51 -7.30 15.16 -8.99
CA TYR A 51 -6.00 15.10 -8.32
C TYR A 51 -6.12 14.60 -6.88
N ARG A 52 -7.11 15.07 -6.12
CA ARG A 52 -7.40 14.57 -4.76
C ARG A 52 -7.76 13.09 -4.75
N ALA A 53 -8.63 12.65 -5.66
CA ALA A 53 -9.01 11.25 -5.81
C ALA A 53 -7.79 10.38 -6.17
N ALA A 54 -6.95 10.83 -7.12
CA ALA A 54 -5.72 10.14 -7.50
C ALA A 54 -4.73 10.08 -6.32
N THR A 55 -4.59 11.15 -5.54
CA THR A 55 -3.74 11.14 -4.33
C THR A 55 -4.28 10.22 -3.24
N VAL A 56 -5.60 10.14 -3.05
CA VAL A 56 -6.21 9.22 -2.08
C VAL A 56 -6.01 7.78 -2.52
N ILE A 57 -6.21 7.46 -3.81
CA ILE A 57 -5.96 6.13 -4.37
C ILE A 57 -4.49 5.74 -4.21
N LEU A 58 -3.56 6.66 -4.50
CA LEU A 58 -2.13 6.42 -4.33
C LEU A 58 -1.77 6.20 -2.85
N VAL A 59 -2.31 7.01 -1.93
CA VAL A 59 -2.09 6.85 -0.48
C VAL A 59 -2.68 5.53 0.02
N MET A 60 -3.87 5.14 -0.43
CA MET A 60 -4.47 3.84 -0.08
C MET A 60 -3.66 2.67 -0.63
N ALA A 61 -3.17 2.74 -1.87
CA ALA A 61 -2.30 1.71 -2.45
C ALA A 61 -0.97 1.59 -1.67
N LEU A 62 -0.35 2.71 -1.31
CA LEU A 62 0.85 2.73 -0.48
C LEU A 62 0.55 2.20 0.93
N ALA A 63 -0.61 2.52 1.53
CA ALA A 63 -1.02 2.02 2.84
C ALA A 63 -1.25 0.50 2.83
N THR A 64 -1.86 -0.07 1.77
CA THR A 64 -2.03 -1.53 1.67
C THR A 64 -0.69 -2.29 1.64
N LEU A 65 0.35 -1.70 1.06
CA LEU A 65 1.71 -2.28 1.06
C LEU A 65 2.41 -2.17 2.42
N THR A 66 1.90 -1.39 3.36
CA THR A 66 2.55 -1.20 4.68
C THR A 66 2.12 -2.22 5.72
N LEU A 67 0.93 -2.81 5.61
CA LEU A 67 0.41 -3.73 6.64
C LEU A 67 1.16 -5.07 6.69
N ALA A 68 1.45 -5.65 5.52
CA ALA A 68 2.20 -6.92 5.45
C ALA A 68 3.66 -6.79 5.93
N LYS A 69 4.19 -5.57 6.05
CA LYS A 69 5.59 -5.34 6.45
C LYS A 69 5.81 -5.56 7.95
N PHE A 70 4.79 -5.39 8.78
CA PHE A 70 4.97 -5.48 10.23
C PHE A 70 5.27 -6.90 10.73
N ALA A 71 4.84 -7.94 10.01
CA ALA A 71 5.09 -9.33 10.39
C ALA A 71 6.55 -9.77 10.20
N TRP A 72 7.29 -9.13 9.29
CA TRP A 72 8.62 -9.55 8.83
C TRP A 72 9.71 -8.52 9.18
N GLU A 73 9.53 -7.76 10.26
CA GLU A 73 10.56 -6.85 10.76
C GLU A 73 11.67 -7.65 11.46
N LEU A 74 12.67 -8.06 10.69
CA LEU A 74 13.87 -8.76 11.16
C LEU A 74 15.01 -7.77 11.46
N PRO A 75 15.99 -8.13 12.32
CA PRO A 75 17.20 -7.35 12.53
C PRO A 75 17.94 -7.09 11.21
N ILE A 76 18.56 -5.91 11.05
CA ILE A 76 19.14 -5.41 9.78
C ILE A 76 20.21 -6.34 9.15
N ASP A 77 20.68 -7.36 9.88
CA ASP A 77 21.73 -8.31 9.51
C ASP A 77 21.28 -9.78 9.38
N TYR A 78 19.97 -10.06 9.34
CA TYR A 78 19.46 -11.44 9.23
C TYR A 78 19.96 -12.20 7.98
N GLU A 79 20.23 -11.50 6.88
CA GLU A 79 20.75 -12.09 5.62
C GLU A 79 22.13 -12.77 5.80
N LEU A 80 22.88 -12.43 6.85
CA LEU A 80 24.17 -13.06 7.13
C LEU A 80 24.03 -14.37 7.93
N SER A 81 22.88 -14.60 8.57
CA SER A 81 22.62 -15.79 9.37
C SER A 81 21.83 -16.87 8.63
N LEU A 82 21.17 -16.53 7.51
CA LEU A 82 20.40 -17.48 6.72
C LEU A 82 21.27 -18.25 5.72
N SER A 83 20.96 -19.53 5.55
CA SER A 83 21.60 -20.40 4.56
C SER A 83 20.93 -20.36 3.18
N SER A 84 19.71 -19.82 3.10
CA SER A 84 18.89 -19.74 1.90
C SER A 84 18.20 -18.37 1.77
N PRO A 85 17.72 -17.98 0.57
CA PRO A 85 16.95 -16.74 0.40
C PRO A 85 15.67 -16.77 1.23
N LEU A 86 15.34 -15.63 1.85
CA LEU A 86 14.16 -15.48 2.69
C LEU A 86 12.86 -15.78 1.92
N ASP A 87 12.07 -16.72 2.43
CA ASP A 87 10.67 -16.92 2.07
C ASP A 87 9.77 -16.13 3.04
N THR A 88 8.72 -15.49 2.53
CA THR A 88 7.79 -14.67 3.34
C THR A 88 6.35 -15.19 3.31
N SER A 89 6.16 -16.44 2.89
CA SER A 89 4.85 -17.09 2.73
C SER A 89 4.21 -17.55 4.03
N PHE A 90 5.01 -17.71 5.10
CA PHE A 90 4.47 -18.09 6.41
C PHE A 90 3.47 -17.05 6.95
N THR A 91 2.34 -17.55 7.45
CA THR A 91 1.29 -16.74 8.09
C THR A 91 0.83 -17.34 9.42
N CYS A 92 0.59 -16.47 10.40
CA CYS A 92 -0.07 -16.80 11.67
C CYS A 92 -1.59 -16.90 11.59
N GLU A 93 -2.20 -16.68 10.43
CA GLU A 93 -3.66 -16.73 10.29
C GLU A 93 -4.23 -18.11 10.66
N GLY A 94 -5.21 -18.14 11.57
CA GLY A 94 -5.85 -19.37 12.04
C GLY A 94 -5.01 -20.21 13.00
N ARG A 95 -3.84 -19.74 13.43
CA ARG A 95 -2.94 -20.46 14.33
C ARG A 95 -3.19 -20.10 15.80
N SER A 96 -2.98 -21.04 16.70
CA SER A 96 -3.05 -20.82 18.15
C SER A 96 -1.84 -20.03 18.66
N TYR A 97 -1.91 -19.57 19.92
CA TYR A 97 -0.75 -18.95 20.55
C TYR A 97 0.41 -19.93 20.62
N GLY A 98 1.60 -19.53 20.16
CA GLY A 98 2.78 -20.38 20.27
C GLY A 98 3.91 -20.04 19.31
N TYR A 99 4.87 -20.95 19.24
CA TYR A 99 6.09 -20.86 18.43
C TYR A 99 5.97 -21.79 17.23
N TYR A 100 6.39 -21.32 16.06
CA TYR A 100 6.27 -22.04 14.80
C TYR A 100 7.60 -21.98 14.06
N ALA A 101 8.26 -23.13 13.94
CA ALA A 101 9.48 -23.25 13.14
C ALA A 101 9.13 -23.15 11.66
N ASP A 102 9.75 -22.23 10.92
CA ASP A 102 9.44 -22.01 9.52
C ASP A 102 10.20 -22.99 8.63
N VAL A 103 9.50 -24.00 8.11
CA VAL A 103 10.09 -25.05 7.27
C VAL A 103 10.55 -24.52 5.91
N ASP A 104 9.90 -23.49 5.38
CA ASP A 104 10.25 -22.88 4.09
C ASP A 104 11.57 -22.09 4.21
N ASN A 105 11.89 -21.62 5.42
CA ASN A 105 13.16 -20.99 5.79
C ASN A 105 14.09 -21.92 6.59
N ASN A 106 14.04 -23.24 6.34
CA ASN A 106 14.96 -24.24 6.93
C ASN A 106 14.99 -24.26 8.47
N CYS A 107 13.92 -23.80 9.13
CA CYS A 107 13.78 -23.60 10.57
C CYS A 107 14.81 -22.64 11.20
N GLU A 108 15.57 -21.90 10.39
CA GLU A 108 16.49 -20.85 10.83
C GLU A 108 15.72 -19.58 11.27
N ILE A 109 14.50 -19.47 10.76
CA ILE A 109 13.48 -18.49 11.15
C ILE A 109 12.37 -19.21 11.90
N PHE A 110 11.79 -18.51 12.86
CA PHE A 110 10.58 -18.94 13.52
C PHE A 110 9.66 -17.75 13.78
N HIS A 111 8.39 -18.09 13.98
CA HIS A 111 7.34 -17.12 14.23
C HIS A 111 6.69 -17.36 15.59
N VAL A 112 6.37 -16.28 16.28
CA VAL A 112 5.47 -16.29 17.43
C VAL A 112 4.13 -15.75 16.97
N CYS A 113 3.09 -16.59 17.07
CA CYS A 113 1.72 -16.19 16.77
C CYS A 113 1.00 -15.81 18.05
N LEU A 114 0.37 -14.64 18.07
CA LEU A 114 -0.40 -14.14 19.21
C LEU A 114 -1.84 -13.80 18.78
N PRO A 115 -2.82 -14.69 19.01
CA PRO A 115 -4.21 -14.40 18.76
C PRO A 115 -4.72 -13.36 19.76
N VAL A 116 -5.19 -12.23 19.25
CA VAL A 116 -5.78 -11.13 20.03
C VAL A 116 -7.29 -11.23 19.92
N ALA A 117 -7.92 -11.50 21.07
CA ALA A 117 -9.36 -11.55 21.20
C ALA A 117 -9.95 -10.19 21.58
N ASP A 118 -11.19 -9.94 21.17
CA ASP A 118 -11.99 -8.82 21.67
C ASP A 118 -12.57 -9.10 23.08
N ALA A 119 -13.38 -8.17 23.57
CA ALA A 119 -14.08 -8.32 24.85
C ALA A 119 -15.07 -9.50 24.88
N SER A 120 -15.46 -10.05 23.73
CA SER A 120 -16.33 -11.23 23.61
C SER A 120 -15.55 -12.55 23.60
N GLY A 121 -14.22 -12.50 23.57
CA GLY A 121 -13.36 -13.68 23.42
C GLY A 121 -13.20 -14.15 21.98
N THR A 122 -13.73 -13.40 21.00
CA THR A 122 -13.57 -13.73 19.59
C THR A 122 -12.22 -13.22 19.09
N VAL A 123 -11.40 -14.09 18.49
CA VAL A 123 -10.12 -13.69 17.88
C VAL A 123 -10.39 -12.75 16.71
N VAL A 124 -9.92 -11.51 16.81
CA VAL A 124 -10.11 -10.47 15.77
C VAL A 124 -8.90 -10.41 14.84
N ILE A 125 -7.70 -10.65 15.38
CA ILE A 125 -6.45 -10.63 14.64
C ILE A 125 -5.45 -11.58 15.30
N THR A 126 -4.58 -12.19 14.51
CA THR A 126 -3.41 -12.90 15.05
C THR A 126 -2.17 -12.12 14.68
N LEU A 127 -1.45 -11.62 15.67
CA LEU A 127 -0.20 -10.91 15.47
C LEU A 127 0.91 -11.93 15.17
N GLN A 128 1.75 -11.63 14.19
CA GLN A 128 2.91 -12.42 13.81
C GLN A 128 4.17 -11.65 14.19
N TYR A 129 5.05 -12.31 14.93
CA TYR A 129 6.38 -11.82 15.24
C TYR A 129 7.40 -12.79 14.66
N THR A 130 8.36 -12.29 13.89
CA THR A 130 9.35 -13.13 13.21
C THR A 130 10.72 -12.94 13.83
N PHE A 131 11.41 -14.06 14.07
CA PHE A 131 12.71 -14.09 14.71
C PHE A 131 13.64 -15.06 13.97
N THR A 132 14.94 -14.83 14.12
CA THR A 132 15.98 -15.76 13.65
C THR A 132 16.76 -16.31 14.83
N CYS A 133 17.15 -17.57 14.75
CA CYS A 133 18.02 -18.21 15.73
C CYS A 133 19.48 -17.77 15.53
N GLY A 134 20.20 -17.46 16.62
CA GLY A 134 21.61 -17.08 16.56
C GLY A 134 22.56 -18.27 16.36
N ASN A 135 23.83 -18.00 16.02
CA ASN A 135 24.90 -19.00 16.01
C ASN A 135 24.62 -20.25 15.15
N GLN A 136 23.96 -20.07 14.00
CA GLN A 136 23.62 -21.16 13.05
C GLN A 136 22.76 -22.27 13.66
N THR A 137 21.98 -21.94 14.69
CA THR A 137 21.00 -22.86 15.29
C THR A 137 19.66 -22.75 14.56
N ILE A 138 18.81 -23.75 14.74
CA ILE A 138 17.44 -23.78 14.20
C ILE A 138 16.43 -23.93 15.34
N LEU A 139 15.19 -23.50 15.13
CA LEU A 139 14.14 -23.72 16.11
C LEU A 139 13.76 -25.21 16.17
N SER A 140 13.95 -25.81 17.34
CA SER A 140 13.47 -27.14 17.69
C SER A 140 12.02 -27.02 18.14
N GLN A 141 11.07 -27.50 17.33
CA GLN A 141 9.64 -27.31 17.58
C GLN A 141 9.14 -28.03 18.85
N ASP A 142 9.71 -29.18 19.18
CA ASP A 142 9.40 -29.98 20.37
C ASP A 142 9.62 -29.23 21.69
N THR A 143 10.63 -28.37 21.76
CA THR A 143 10.98 -27.60 22.95
C THR A 143 10.76 -26.10 22.80
N ALA A 144 10.35 -25.64 21.62
CA ALA A 144 10.24 -24.22 21.27
C ALA A 144 11.52 -23.42 21.59
N THR A 145 12.70 -24.00 21.34
CA THR A 145 14.01 -23.38 21.61
C THR A 145 14.97 -23.56 20.44
N CYS A 146 15.89 -22.60 20.26
CA CYS A 146 16.95 -22.70 19.27
C CYS A 146 18.00 -23.74 19.71
N LYS A 147 18.27 -24.73 18.87
CA LYS A 147 19.27 -25.79 19.09
C LYS A 147 20.13 -25.98 17.84
N PHE A 148 21.30 -26.59 18.00
CA PHE A 148 22.07 -27.05 16.84
C PHE A 148 21.26 -28.07 16.05
N ARG A 149 21.45 -28.11 14.73
CA ARG A 149 20.62 -28.89 13.81
C ARG A 149 20.63 -30.40 14.14
N GLU A 150 21.73 -30.89 14.70
CA GLU A 150 21.92 -32.27 15.17
C GLU A 150 21.15 -32.62 16.45
N ASP A 151 20.87 -31.63 17.30
CA ASP A 151 20.15 -31.79 18.57
C ASP A 151 18.68 -31.34 18.48
N ALA A 152 18.35 -30.62 17.41
CA ALA A 152 17.01 -30.13 17.13
C ALA A 152 16.11 -31.26 16.61
N PHE A 153 14.82 -31.15 16.90
CA PHE A 153 13.80 -31.96 16.27
C PHE A 153 13.84 -31.74 14.73
N PRO A 154 13.64 -32.79 13.90
CA PRO A 154 13.72 -32.66 12.45
C PRO A 154 12.82 -31.54 11.91
N CYS A 155 13.44 -30.59 11.21
CA CYS A 155 12.77 -29.37 10.75
C CYS A 155 11.57 -29.66 9.83
N ASP A 156 11.72 -30.61 8.90
CA ASP A 156 10.67 -31.06 7.98
C ASP A 156 9.45 -31.66 8.70
N GLN A 157 9.65 -32.15 9.93
CA GLN A 157 8.61 -32.72 10.77
C GLN A 157 8.04 -31.71 11.78
N ALA A 158 8.61 -30.52 11.91
CA ALA A 158 8.14 -29.50 12.84
C ALA A 158 6.62 -29.25 12.77
N PRO A 159 5.96 -29.20 11.59
CA PRO A 159 4.51 -28.98 11.52
C PRO A 159 3.67 -30.03 12.26
N THR A 160 4.19 -31.24 12.45
CA THR A 160 3.49 -32.30 13.21
C THR A 160 3.37 -32.00 14.70
N LEU A 161 4.22 -31.10 15.22
CA LEU A 161 4.27 -30.71 16.61
C LEU A 161 3.65 -29.33 16.90
N TYR A 162 3.21 -28.60 15.87
CA TYR A 162 2.65 -27.26 16.04
C TYR A 162 1.48 -27.23 17.02
N ASP A 163 0.49 -28.10 16.86
CA ASP A 163 -0.70 -28.06 17.72
C ASP A 163 -0.38 -28.57 19.13
N VAL A 164 0.24 -29.75 19.23
CA VAL A 164 0.48 -30.43 20.51
C VAL A 164 1.43 -29.66 21.43
N VAL A 165 2.49 -29.04 20.90
CA VAL A 165 3.42 -28.25 21.74
C VAL A 165 2.81 -26.90 22.09
N ASN A 166 2.15 -26.25 21.13
CA ASN A 166 1.64 -24.90 21.37
C ASN A 166 0.39 -24.88 22.27
N GLU A 167 -0.41 -25.96 22.29
CA GLU A 167 -1.54 -26.11 23.22
C GLU A 167 -1.14 -26.20 24.70
N GLU A 168 0.12 -26.52 25.01
CA GLU A 168 0.61 -26.53 26.38
C GLU A 168 0.86 -25.12 26.93
N PHE A 169 1.02 -24.12 26.05
CA PHE A 169 1.17 -22.74 26.49
C PHE A 169 -0.12 -22.23 27.14
N GLY A 170 0.00 -21.67 28.35
CA GLY A 170 -1.13 -21.12 29.09
C GLY A 170 -1.93 -22.16 29.88
N ARG A 171 -1.55 -23.45 29.85
CA ARG A 171 -2.11 -24.44 30.77
C ARG A 171 -1.58 -24.21 32.18
N ILE A 172 -2.49 -24.18 33.15
CA ILE A 172 -2.17 -24.18 34.57
C ILE A 172 -2.07 -25.65 34.98
N PRO A 173 -0.91 -26.12 35.49
CA PRO A 173 -0.78 -27.51 35.91
C PRO A 173 -1.80 -27.79 37.02
N GLU A 174 -2.45 -28.95 36.95
CA GLU A 174 -3.29 -29.39 38.07
C GLU A 174 -2.43 -29.50 39.33
N PRO A 175 -2.92 -29.05 40.50
CA PRO A 175 -2.19 -29.21 41.74
C PRO A 175 -1.83 -30.68 41.94
N LEU A 176 -0.57 -30.97 42.26
CA LEU A 176 -0.14 -32.31 42.67
C LEU A 176 -0.95 -32.72 43.90
N GLU A 177 -1.90 -33.64 43.74
CA GLU A 177 -2.60 -34.33 44.84
C GLU A 177 -1.70 -35.35 45.52
#